data_AF-A0A1J5CGC2-F1
#
_entry.id   AF-A0A1J5CGC2-F1
#
_cell.length_a   1.000
_cell.length_b   1.000
_cell.length_c   1.000
_cell.angle_alpha   90.00
_cell.angle_beta   90.00
_cell.angle_gamma   90.00
#
_symmetry.space_group_name_H-M   'P 1'
#
loop_
_entity.id
_entity.type
_entity.pdbx_description
1 polymer ?
#
loop_
_entity_poly.entity_id
_entity_poly.type
_entity_poly.pdbx_seq_one_letter_code
_entity_poly.pdbx_strand_id
1 'polypeptide(L)'
;MDFWHPKYNEYLNSEGDVDIIGSTFQRSRILKELEPETYQLSFADWVEERKSNLRDVASQVLAAHDNARRFEALKKACTSRNVVPFLGAGLSIPSGYPGWTKFLWDLQVESHVNADELNSLLRSGDYEGAAQLIHDDLGTTLFNKQLQECFDRNCAAAGPVNFLPLVFPESNVITTNFDKLLEATFSGRSQGFDQVVFGGNLDEALRILSAGGRYLLKLHGSCETVSNRVLLRNEYATAYGDSGVVGRFFSRFLFGKSLLFIGCSLLTDRTLRTMEQVIAEEGAHTLPQHYAFLELKDGVDRVERKKALAKANIFPIWYPEGEHDESIEALLLALMEEEPR
;
A
#
# COMPACT_ATOMS: atom_id res chain seq x y z
N MET A 1 4.32 14.23 14.43
CA MET A 1 4.95 13.36 13.40
C MET A 1 5.79 12.30 14.09
N ASP A 2 5.24 11.71 15.16
CA ASP A 2 6.07 11.07 16.20
C ASP A 2 6.60 9.70 15.73
N PHE A 3 5.96 9.14 14.71
CA PHE A 3 6.41 7.95 14.00
C PHE A 3 7.80 8.12 13.34
N TRP A 4 8.34 9.34 13.25
CA TRP A 4 9.71 9.57 12.78
C TRP A 4 10.79 9.51 13.87
N HIS A 5 10.45 9.36 15.15
CA HIS A 5 11.46 9.21 16.20
C HIS A 5 12.51 8.12 15.92
N PRO A 6 12.17 6.92 15.39
CA PRO A 6 13.16 5.92 15.02
C PRO A 6 14.17 6.44 13.99
N LYS A 7 13.69 7.10 12.93
CA LYS A 7 14.53 7.67 11.87
C LYS A 7 15.39 8.83 12.37
N TYR A 8 14.88 9.62 13.31
CA TYR A 8 15.66 10.65 13.98
C TYR A 8 16.77 10.05 14.86
N ASN A 9 16.48 8.96 15.58
CA ASN A 9 17.50 8.27 16.37
C ASN A 9 18.60 7.70 15.47
N GLU A 10 18.25 7.13 14.33
CA GLU A 10 19.21 6.68 13.32
C GLU A 10 20.06 7.85 12.79
N TYR A 11 19.45 8.99 12.52
CA TYR A 11 20.16 10.22 12.14
C TYR A 11 21.19 10.63 13.20
N LEU A 12 20.79 10.71 14.48
CA LEU A 12 21.69 11.04 15.58
C LEU A 12 22.84 10.03 15.73
N ASN A 13 22.56 8.75 15.48
CA ASN A 13 23.54 7.68 15.59
C ASN A 13 24.40 7.52 14.31
N SER A 14 24.10 8.24 13.22
CA SER A 14 24.83 8.12 11.95
C SER A 14 26.31 8.54 12.05
N GLU A 15 26.65 9.37 13.03
CA GLU A 15 28.03 9.74 13.36
C GLU A 15 28.78 8.68 14.20
N GLY A 16 28.14 7.53 14.44
CA GLY A 16 28.66 6.38 15.18
C GLY A 16 28.19 6.30 16.63
N ASP A 17 28.91 5.51 17.41
CA ASP A 17 28.65 5.31 18.85
C ASP A 17 29.64 6.12 19.71
N VAL A 18 29.35 6.23 21.01
CA VAL A 18 30.20 6.88 22.00
C VAL A 18 30.72 5.85 23.00
N ASP A 19 32.05 5.74 23.13
CA ASP A 19 32.70 4.84 24.08
C ASP A 19 33.14 5.57 25.36
N ILE A 20 32.75 5.03 26.51
CA ILE A 20 33.12 5.55 27.84
C ILE A 20 33.60 4.40 28.71
N ILE A 21 34.90 4.40 29.04
CA ILE A 21 35.54 3.39 29.92
C ILE A 21 35.16 1.95 29.51
N GLY A 22 35.26 1.65 28.21
CA GLY A 22 34.97 0.31 27.66
C GLY A 22 33.48 -0.05 27.52
N SER A 23 32.57 0.90 27.75
CA SER A 23 31.14 0.75 27.47
C SER A 23 30.71 1.60 26.28
N THR A 24 29.94 1.03 25.37
CA THR A 24 29.48 1.69 24.14
C THR A 24 28.03 2.17 24.29
N PHE A 25 27.77 3.41 23.86
CA PHE A 25 26.48 4.07 23.98
C PHE A 25 26.03 4.67 22.65
N GLN A 26 24.72 4.60 22.41
CA GLN A 26 24.07 5.26 21.29
C GLN A 26 23.89 6.76 21.60
N ARG A 27 24.28 7.64 20.68
CA ARG A 27 24.13 9.10 20.82
C ARG A 27 22.68 9.50 21.11
N SER A 28 21.73 8.93 20.38
CA SER A 28 20.30 9.16 20.57
C SER A 28 19.82 8.80 21.97
N ARG A 29 20.34 7.71 22.55
CA ARG A 29 20.01 7.27 23.91
C ARG A 29 20.55 8.26 24.95
N ILE A 30 21.81 8.68 24.80
CA ILE A 30 22.43 9.68 25.69
C ILE A 30 21.60 10.96 25.68
N LEU A 31 21.33 11.52 24.50
CA LEU A 31 20.60 12.78 24.37
C LEU A 31 19.18 12.66 24.94
N LYS A 32 18.49 11.56 24.66
CA LYS A 32 17.12 11.32 25.12
C LYS A 32 17.02 11.14 26.64
N GLU A 33 18.00 10.48 27.27
CA GLU A 33 17.97 10.20 28.72
C GLU A 33 18.52 11.37 29.55
N LEU A 34 19.58 12.04 29.10
CA LEU A 34 20.23 13.11 29.87
C LEU A 34 19.60 14.47 29.64
N GLU A 35 19.17 14.79 28.42
CA GLU A 35 18.65 16.10 28.03
C GLU A 35 17.35 15.98 27.21
N PRO A 36 16.25 15.50 27.82
CA PRO A 36 15.00 15.24 27.10
C PRO A 36 14.41 16.46 26.39
N GLU A 37 14.53 17.66 26.98
CA GLU A 37 14.05 18.90 26.35
C GLU A 37 14.84 19.21 25.08
N THR A 38 16.16 19.09 25.13
CA THR A 38 17.03 19.25 23.96
C THR A 38 16.73 18.21 22.89
N TYR A 39 16.49 16.95 23.27
CA TYR A 39 16.06 15.90 22.33
C TYR A 39 14.76 16.28 21.61
N GLN A 40 13.76 16.81 22.32
CA GLN A 40 12.49 17.18 21.71
C GLN A 40 12.61 18.41 20.80
N LEU A 41 13.37 19.43 21.20
CA LEU A 41 13.62 20.61 20.37
C LEU A 41 14.37 20.24 19.08
N SER A 42 15.47 19.50 19.22
CA SER A 42 16.24 19.03 18.06
C SER A 42 15.46 18.07 17.15
N PHE A 43 14.59 17.23 17.72
CA PHE A 43 13.66 16.42 16.93
C PHE A 43 12.68 17.30 16.14
N ALA A 44 12.12 18.34 16.74
CA ALA A 44 11.20 19.25 16.05
C ALA A 44 11.89 19.98 14.88
N ASP A 45 13.12 20.45 15.08
CA ASP A 45 13.92 21.10 14.03
C ASP A 45 14.20 20.12 12.88
N TRP A 46 14.63 18.90 13.20
CA TRP A 46 14.86 17.85 12.22
C TRP A 46 13.59 17.46 11.46
N VAL A 47 12.42 17.46 12.12
CA VAL A 47 11.13 17.19 11.48
C VAL A 47 10.81 18.26 10.42
N GLU A 48 11.08 19.53 10.70
CA GLU A 48 10.86 20.61 9.73
C GLU A 48 11.85 20.55 8.56
N GLU A 49 13.12 20.23 8.81
CA GLU A 49 14.11 19.98 7.76
C GLU A 49 13.68 18.79 6.88
N ARG A 50 13.25 17.68 7.49
CA ARG A 50 12.75 16.51 6.77
C ARG A 50 11.54 16.85 5.90
N LYS A 51 10.58 17.65 6.40
CA LYS A 51 9.46 18.11 5.60
C LYS A 51 9.93 18.96 4.42
N SER A 52 10.91 19.84 4.62
CA SER A 52 11.50 20.63 3.53
C SER A 52 12.08 19.72 2.44
N ASN A 53 12.88 18.73 2.81
CA ASN A 53 13.45 17.77 1.86
C ASN A 53 12.35 16.99 1.12
N LEU A 54 11.29 16.56 1.82
CA LEU A 54 10.15 15.89 1.19
C LEU A 54 9.37 16.81 0.23
N ARG A 55 9.30 18.12 0.47
CA ARG A 55 8.72 19.08 -0.48
C ARG A 55 9.56 19.21 -1.74
N ASP A 56 10.88 19.18 -1.61
CA ASP A 56 11.79 19.19 -2.76
C ASP A 56 11.62 17.90 -3.59
N VAL A 57 11.56 16.73 -2.94
CA VAL A 57 11.27 15.45 -3.60
C VAL A 57 9.90 15.50 -4.29
N ALA A 58 8.85 15.97 -3.61
CA ALA A 58 7.53 16.10 -4.21
C ALA A 58 7.58 17.02 -5.44
N SER A 59 8.28 18.16 -5.36
CA SER A 59 8.44 19.08 -6.47
C SER A 59 9.13 18.45 -7.68
N GLN A 60 10.18 17.64 -7.44
CA GLN A 60 10.87 16.90 -8.50
C GLN A 60 9.96 15.84 -9.14
N VAL A 61 9.26 15.05 -8.33
CA VAL A 61 8.28 14.04 -8.81
C VAL A 61 7.18 14.73 -9.62
N LEU A 62 6.63 15.84 -9.14
CA LEU A 62 5.51 16.54 -9.80
C LEU A 62 5.95 17.27 -11.08
N ALA A 63 7.18 17.75 -11.16
CA ALA A 63 7.76 18.33 -12.37
C ALA A 63 7.99 17.30 -13.49
N ALA A 64 8.05 16.01 -13.15
CA ALA A 64 8.23 14.95 -14.13
C ALA A 64 6.94 14.67 -14.93
N HIS A 65 7.09 14.51 -16.24
CA HIS A 65 6.03 14.04 -17.13
C HIS A 65 4.71 14.84 -17.03
N ASP A 66 3.60 14.15 -16.79
CA ASP A 66 2.26 14.73 -16.66
C ASP A 66 1.80 14.75 -15.18
N ASN A 67 2.72 14.61 -14.23
CA ASN A 67 2.41 14.35 -12.82
C ASN A 67 1.70 15.54 -12.18
N ALA A 68 2.21 16.77 -12.33
CA ALA A 68 1.62 17.97 -11.74
C ALA A 68 0.11 18.10 -12.01
N ARG A 69 -0.32 18.02 -13.28
CA ARG A 69 -1.74 18.15 -13.64
C ARG A 69 -2.61 17.06 -13.02
N ARG A 70 -2.09 15.84 -12.91
CA ARG A 70 -2.81 14.69 -12.32
C ARG A 70 -2.89 14.82 -10.81
N PHE A 71 -1.79 15.22 -10.18
CA PHE A 71 -1.73 15.44 -8.75
C PHE A 71 -2.67 16.56 -8.31
N GLU A 72 -2.76 17.65 -9.08
CA GLU A 72 -3.74 18.72 -8.84
C GLU A 72 -5.19 18.22 -8.90
N ALA A 73 -5.50 17.36 -9.87
CA ALA A 73 -6.82 16.75 -9.96
C ALA A 73 -7.11 15.79 -8.80
N LEU A 74 -6.12 15.01 -8.37
CA LEU A 74 -6.18 14.16 -7.18
C LEU A 74 -6.40 14.99 -5.90
N LYS A 75 -5.62 16.06 -5.72
CA LYS A 75 -5.70 16.95 -4.55
C LYS A 75 -7.11 17.54 -4.42
N LYS A 76 -7.69 18.03 -5.53
CA LYS A 76 -9.09 18.49 -5.57
C LYS A 76 -10.10 17.40 -5.19
N ALA A 77 -9.88 16.17 -5.65
CA ALA A 77 -10.73 15.03 -5.29
C ALA A 77 -10.61 14.67 -3.79
N CYS A 78 -9.41 14.75 -3.22
CA CYS A 78 -9.15 14.58 -1.79
C CYS A 78 -9.86 15.65 -0.95
N THR A 79 -9.75 16.94 -1.31
CA THR A 79 -10.46 18.04 -0.62
C THR A 79 -11.98 17.84 -0.62
N SER A 80 -12.53 17.27 -1.70
CA SER A 80 -13.96 16.96 -1.82
C SER A 80 -14.38 15.67 -1.10
N ARG A 81 -13.48 15.00 -0.36
CA ARG A 81 -13.68 13.68 0.30
C ARG A 81 -14.19 12.58 -0.66
N ASN A 82 -13.79 12.67 -1.92
CA ASN A 82 -14.19 11.75 -2.98
C ASN A 82 -13.09 10.75 -3.34
N VAL A 83 -12.06 10.60 -2.49
CA VAL A 83 -10.98 9.64 -2.69
C VAL A 83 -11.04 8.55 -1.64
N VAL A 84 -10.89 7.30 -2.08
CA VAL A 84 -10.73 6.11 -1.21
C VAL A 84 -9.35 5.52 -1.47
N PRO A 85 -8.47 5.44 -0.46
CA PRO A 85 -7.19 4.77 -0.59
C PRO A 85 -7.37 3.28 -0.85
N PHE A 86 -6.71 2.78 -1.89
CA PHE A 86 -6.56 1.37 -2.19
C PHE A 86 -5.10 0.98 -1.98
N LEU A 87 -4.83 0.18 -0.97
CA LEU A 87 -3.49 -0.05 -0.45
C LEU A 87 -3.00 -1.46 -0.80
N GLY A 88 -1.77 -1.56 -1.30
CA GLY A 88 -1.12 -2.81 -1.66
C GLY A 88 0.04 -3.16 -0.74
N ALA A 89 0.62 -4.33 -0.98
CA ALA A 89 1.65 -4.91 -0.12
C ALA A 89 2.93 -4.06 -0.04
N GLY A 90 3.18 -3.18 -1.03
CA GLY A 90 4.34 -2.29 -1.03
C GLY A 90 4.43 -1.41 0.21
N LEU A 91 3.29 -0.99 0.77
CA LEU A 91 3.26 -0.20 2.01
C LEU A 91 3.55 -1.00 3.27
N SER A 92 3.41 -2.34 3.22
CA SER A 92 3.70 -3.22 4.35
C SER A 92 5.18 -3.64 4.40
N ILE A 93 5.93 -3.47 3.30
CA ILE A 93 7.34 -3.92 3.18
C ILE A 93 8.26 -3.24 4.20
N PRO A 94 8.25 -1.91 4.37
CA PRO A 94 9.16 -1.26 5.32
C PRO A 94 8.89 -1.67 6.78
N SER A 95 7.66 -2.15 7.06
CA SER A 95 7.27 -2.68 8.37
C SER A 95 7.69 -4.15 8.57
N GLY A 96 8.38 -4.77 7.61
CA GLY A 96 8.91 -6.13 7.73
C GLY A 96 7.99 -7.25 7.21
N TYR A 97 6.89 -6.92 6.53
CA TYR A 97 6.13 -7.92 5.78
C TYR A 97 6.76 -8.14 4.41
N PRO A 98 6.88 -9.39 3.92
CA PRO A 98 7.41 -9.61 2.58
C PRO A 98 6.40 -9.16 1.52
N GLY A 99 6.93 -8.66 0.40
CA GLY A 99 6.15 -8.58 -0.83
C GLY A 99 5.78 -9.98 -1.35
N TRP A 100 4.73 -10.07 -2.17
CA TRP A 100 4.21 -11.36 -2.64
C TRP A 100 5.25 -12.23 -3.37
N THR A 101 6.07 -11.62 -4.24
CA THR A 101 7.16 -12.31 -4.94
C THR A 101 8.16 -12.94 -3.98
N LYS A 102 8.56 -12.20 -2.93
CA LYS A 102 9.51 -12.69 -1.93
C LYS A 102 8.91 -13.85 -1.14
N PHE A 103 7.66 -13.72 -0.71
CA PHE A 103 6.96 -14.79 0.01
C PHE A 103 6.89 -16.09 -0.81
N LEU A 104 6.57 -16.02 -2.11
CA LEU A 104 6.56 -17.21 -2.97
C LEU A 104 7.94 -17.86 -3.12
N TRP A 105 9.00 -17.05 -3.20
CA TRP A 105 10.38 -17.58 -3.18
C TRP A 105 10.74 -18.24 -1.85
N ASP A 106 10.37 -17.63 -0.73
CA ASP A 106 10.63 -18.18 0.60
C ASP A 106 9.89 -19.53 0.78
N LEU A 107 8.66 -19.67 0.25
CA LEU A 107 7.94 -20.95 0.24
C LEU A 107 8.59 -21.99 -0.68
N GLN A 108 9.09 -21.55 -1.84
CA GLN A 108 9.68 -22.47 -2.82
C GLN A 108 10.90 -23.20 -2.26
N VAL A 109 11.72 -22.54 -1.44
CA VAL A 109 12.88 -23.14 -0.77
C VAL A 109 12.50 -24.33 0.10
N GLU A 110 11.30 -24.32 0.68
CA GLU A 110 10.76 -25.39 1.54
C GLU A 110 9.92 -26.41 0.76
N SER A 111 9.93 -26.35 -0.58
CA SER A 111 9.11 -27.18 -1.48
C SER A 111 9.98 -27.96 -2.48
N HIS A 112 9.39 -28.91 -3.20
CA HIS A 112 10.04 -29.59 -4.34
C HIS A 112 9.84 -28.85 -5.67
N VAL A 113 9.18 -27.69 -5.66
CA VAL A 113 8.94 -26.89 -6.87
C VAL A 113 10.27 -26.45 -7.47
N ASN A 114 10.41 -26.60 -8.79
CA ASN A 114 11.60 -26.16 -9.50
C ASN A 114 11.70 -24.62 -9.54
N ALA A 115 12.87 -24.08 -9.18
CA ALA A 115 13.10 -22.64 -9.15
C ALA A 115 12.95 -21.96 -10.52
N ASP A 116 13.37 -22.62 -11.62
CA ASP A 116 13.23 -22.08 -12.97
C ASP A 116 11.76 -22.03 -13.41
N GLU A 117 10.97 -23.03 -13.01
CA GLU A 117 9.52 -23.06 -13.27
C GLU A 117 8.82 -21.91 -12.54
N LEU A 118 9.11 -21.72 -11.24
CA LEU A 118 8.58 -20.59 -10.48
C LEU A 118 9.00 -19.26 -11.11
N ASN A 119 10.29 -19.09 -11.44
CA ASN A 119 10.79 -17.87 -12.08
C ASN A 119 10.11 -17.58 -13.42
N SER A 120 9.82 -18.61 -14.22
CA SER A 120 9.08 -18.48 -15.48
C SER A 120 7.67 -17.92 -15.25
N LEU A 121 6.94 -18.45 -14.26
CA LEU A 121 5.60 -17.97 -13.89
C LEU A 121 5.63 -16.53 -13.37
N LEU A 122 6.58 -16.19 -12.50
CA LEU A 122 6.69 -14.85 -11.95
C LEU A 122 7.07 -13.81 -13.03
N ARG A 123 7.95 -14.17 -13.97
CA ARG A 123 8.33 -13.30 -15.10
C ARG A 123 7.19 -13.06 -16.08
N SER A 124 6.30 -14.03 -16.27
CA SER A 124 5.09 -13.85 -17.08
C SER A 124 3.96 -13.10 -16.34
N GLY A 125 4.16 -12.78 -15.05
CA GLY A 125 3.15 -12.14 -14.20
C GLY A 125 2.10 -13.10 -13.65
N ASP A 126 2.29 -14.41 -13.79
CA ASP A 126 1.37 -15.45 -13.35
C ASP A 126 1.58 -15.83 -11.87
N TYR A 127 1.36 -14.84 -11.00
CA TYR A 127 1.46 -15.00 -9.54
C TYR A 127 0.44 -16.00 -8.98
N GLU A 128 -0.74 -16.10 -9.61
CA GLU A 128 -1.79 -17.06 -9.22
C GLU A 128 -1.35 -18.49 -9.51
N GLY A 129 -0.74 -18.72 -10.68
CA GLY A 129 -0.18 -20.01 -11.07
C GLY A 129 1.01 -20.40 -10.20
N ALA A 130 1.90 -19.44 -9.90
CA ALA A 130 3.03 -19.66 -8.99
C ALA A 130 2.56 -20.08 -7.59
N ALA A 131 1.54 -19.42 -7.05
CA ALA A 131 0.96 -19.77 -5.76
C ALA A 131 0.28 -21.15 -5.79
N GLN A 132 -0.44 -21.47 -6.86
CA GLN A 132 -1.07 -22.77 -7.04
C GLN A 132 -0.04 -23.89 -7.13
N LEU A 133 1.04 -23.70 -7.89
CA LEU A 133 2.12 -24.66 -8.06
C LEU A 133 2.76 -25.03 -6.71
N ILE A 134 3.07 -24.02 -5.90
CA ILE A 134 3.64 -24.22 -4.56
C ILE A 134 2.62 -24.87 -3.61
N HIS A 135 1.35 -24.45 -3.67
CA HIS A 135 0.29 -25.03 -2.86
C HIS A 135 0.08 -26.52 -3.17
N ASP A 136 0.16 -26.92 -4.45
CA ASP A 136 -0.06 -28.29 -4.88
C ASP A 136 1.07 -29.24 -4.42
N ASP A 137 2.30 -28.72 -4.27
CA ASP A 137 3.43 -29.47 -3.71
C ASP A 137 3.40 -29.54 -2.18
N LEU A 138 3.30 -28.39 -1.50
CA LEU A 138 3.31 -28.32 -0.02
C LEU A 138 2.05 -28.90 0.61
N GLY A 139 0.96 -28.92 -0.14
CA GLY A 139 -0.37 -29.25 0.35
C GLY A 139 -0.99 -28.15 1.21
N THR A 140 -2.31 -28.24 1.38
CA THR A 140 -3.12 -27.19 2.01
C THR A 140 -2.70 -26.85 3.44
N THR A 141 -2.38 -27.85 4.27
CA THR A 141 -2.07 -27.62 5.69
C THR A 141 -0.79 -26.83 5.88
N LEU A 142 0.29 -27.21 5.19
CA LEU A 142 1.60 -26.55 5.34
C LEU A 142 1.57 -25.16 4.72
N PHE A 143 1.03 -25.02 3.51
CA PHE A 143 0.88 -23.73 2.84
C PHE A 143 0.12 -22.71 3.70
N ASN A 144 -1.04 -23.10 4.24
CA ASN A 144 -1.85 -22.21 5.07
C ASN A 144 -1.14 -21.83 6.37
N LYS A 145 -0.40 -22.76 6.98
CA LYS A 145 0.38 -22.48 8.19
C LYS A 145 1.48 -21.45 7.90
N GLN A 146 2.26 -21.63 6.84
CA GLN A 146 3.32 -20.68 6.48
C GLN A 146 2.77 -19.31 6.09
N LEU A 147 1.61 -19.26 5.42
CA LEU A 147 0.92 -18.01 5.12
C LEU A 147 0.51 -17.27 6.41
N GLN A 148 -0.06 -17.97 7.38
CA GLN A 148 -0.43 -17.40 8.68
C GLN A 148 0.81 -16.93 9.46
N GLU A 149 1.83 -17.78 9.58
CA GLU A 149 3.08 -17.41 10.28
C GLU A 149 3.77 -16.19 9.67
N CYS A 150 3.61 -15.97 8.36
CA CYS A 150 4.18 -14.84 7.65
C CYS A 150 3.38 -13.53 7.82
N PHE A 151 2.04 -13.59 7.75
CA PHE A 151 1.20 -12.38 7.66
C PHE A 151 0.38 -12.10 8.92
N ASP A 152 0.11 -13.10 9.77
CA ASP A 152 -0.54 -12.92 11.08
C ASP A 152 0.50 -12.60 12.16
N ARG A 153 1.26 -11.53 11.93
CA ARG A 153 2.26 -10.99 12.86
C ARG A 153 1.86 -9.59 13.26
N ASN A 154 2.38 -9.13 14.39
CA ASN A 154 2.22 -7.74 14.85
C ASN A 154 3.53 -6.98 14.62
N CYS A 155 3.73 -6.51 13.40
CA CYS A 155 4.86 -5.63 13.09
C CYS A 155 4.53 -4.17 13.41
N ALA A 156 5.53 -3.42 13.89
CA ALA A 156 5.41 -1.97 14.09
C ALA A 156 5.37 -1.26 12.73
N ALA A 157 4.52 -0.23 12.63
CA ALA A 157 4.39 0.56 11.41
C ALA A 157 5.63 1.40 11.12
N ALA A 158 6.24 1.15 9.97
CA ALA A 158 7.39 1.88 9.46
C ALA A 158 7.15 2.34 8.02
N GLY A 159 7.79 3.45 7.65
CA GLY A 159 7.69 4.03 6.31
C GLY A 159 6.38 4.77 6.03
N PRO A 160 5.98 4.87 4.75
CA PRO A 160 4.93 5.79 4.30
C PRO A 160 3.53 5.47 4.85
N VAL A 161 3.28 4.23 5.30
CA VAL A 161 1.99 3.80 5.87
C VAL A 161 1.55 4.71 7.04
N ASN A 162 2.50 5.28 7.78
CA ASN A 162 2.26 6.16 8.93
C ASN A 162 1.59 7.50 8.57
N PHE A 163 1.72 7.93 7.31
CA PHE A 163 1.07 9.14 6.80
C PHE A 163 -0.42 8.91 6.53
N LEU A 164 -0.85 7.69 6.24
CA LEU A 164 -2.21 7.43 5.76
C LEU A 164 -3.31 7.94 6.70
N PRO A 165 -3.27 7.74 8.02
CA PRO A 165 -4.31 8.30 8.87
C PRO A 165 -4.25 9.83 8.99
N LEU A 166 -3.10 10.47 8.70
CA LEU A 166 -3.02 11.94 8.68
C LEU A 166 -3.67 12.50 7.41
N VAL A 167 -3.44 11.85 6.27
CA VAL A 167 -3.91 12.28 4.95
C VAL A 167 -5.38 11.91 4.74
N PHE A 168 -5.79 10.76 5.27
CA PHE A 168 -7.11 10.17 5.08
C PHE A 168 -7.83 9.91 6.42
N PRO A 169 -7.95 10.92 7.29
CA PRO A 169 -8.43 10.74 8.67
C PRO A 169 -9.88 10.26 8.76
N GLU A 170 -10.69 10.53 7.73
CA GLU A 170 -12.12 10.24 7.67
C GLU A 170 -12.51 9.34 6.49
N SER A 171 -11.53 8.68 5.86
CA SER A 171 -11.79 7.84 4.69
C SER A 171 -11.96 6.38 5.09
N ASN A 172 -12.82 5.68 4.36
CA ASN A 172 -12.74 4.23 4.26
C ASN A 172 -11.46 3.85 3.54
N VAL A 173 -10.95 2.65 3.82
CA VAL A 173 -9.72 2.15 3.21
C VAL A 173 -9.99 0.78 2.62
N ILE A 174 -9.39 0.51 1.45
CA ILE A 174 -9.44 -0.79 0.80
C ILE A 174 -8.04 -1.34 0.72
N THR A 175 -7.89 -2.66 0.88
CA THR A 175 -6.61 -3.34 0.71
C THR A 175 -6.79 -4.72 0.11
N THR A 176 -5.72 -5.21 -0.51
CA THR A 176 -5.57 -6.60 -0.93
C THR A 176 -4.63 -7.39 -0.01
N ASN A 177 -4.10 -6.75 1.03
CA ASN A 177 -3.11 -7.35 1.92
C ASN A 177 -3.79 -8.24 2.98
N PHE A 178 -3.09 -9.28 3.39
CA PHE A 178 -3.53 -10.17 4.47
C PHE A 178 -3.10 -9.70 5.87
N ASP A 179 -1.99 -8.96 5.96
CA ASP A 179 -1.43 -8.48 7.21
C ASP A 179 -2.38 -7.54 7.98
N LYS A 180 -2.15 -7.38 9.29
CA LYS A 180 -2.95 -6.54 10.19
C LYS A 180 -2.35 -5.13 10.39
N LEU A 181 -1.47 -4.68 9.50
CA LEU A 181 -0.70 -3.44 9.68
C LEU A 181 -1.59 -2.20 9.64
N LEU A 182 -2.57 -2.17 8.73
CA LEU A 182 -3.46 -1.02 8.57
C LEU A 182 -4.38 -0.87 9.76
N GLU A 183 -4.87 -1.98 10.31
CA GLU A 183 -5.65 -2.04 11.53
C GLU A 183 -4.87 -1.38 12.69
N ALA A 184 -3.61 -1.78 12.89
CA ALA A 184 -2.75 -1.20 13.92
C ALA A 184 -2.43 0.29 13.67
N THR A 185 -2.09 0.65 12.42
CA THR A 185 -1.68 2.02 12.04
C THR A 185 -2.80 3.03 12.26
N PHE A 186 -4.05 2.66 11.98
CA PHE A 186 -5.20 3.53 12.18
C PHE A 186 -5.72 3.51 13.64
N SER A 187 -5.52 2.42 14.39
CA SER A 187 -5.98 2.32 15.79
C SER A 187 -5.26 3.25 16.77
N GLY A 188 -4.01 3.62 16.49
CA GLY A 188 -3.20 4.48 17.38
C GLY A 188 -3.60 5.95 17.35
N ARG A 189 -4.58 6.32 16.52
CA ARG A 189 -5.13 7.67 16.39
C ARG A 189 -6.62 7.61 16.69
N SER A 190 -7.28 8.73 16.95
CA SER A 190 -8.74 8.82 17.11
C SER A 190 -9.54 8.47 15.84
N GLN A 191 -8.94 7.69 14.95
CA GLN A 191 -9.24 7.49 13.54
C GLN A 191 -9.27 6.00 13.17
N GLY A 192 -9.59 5.12 14.12
CA GLY A 192 -9.72 3.69 13.86
C GLY A 192 -10.85 3.35 12.89
N PHE A 193 -10.89 2.10 12.44
CA PHE A 193 -12.02 1.56 11.67
C PHE A 193 -13.08 1.01 12.63
N ASP A 194 -14.37 1.27 12.35
CA ASP A 194 -15.47 0.69 13.11
C ASP A 194 -15.54 -0.83 12.90
N GLN A 195 -15.25 -1.28 11.68
CA GLN A 195 -15.17 -2.70 11.34
C GLN A 195 -14.12 -3.00 10.25
N VAL A 196 -13.58 -4.21 10.30
CA VAL A 196 -12.85 -4.84 9.20
C VAL A 196 -13.81 -5.73 8.43
N VAL A 197 -13.99 -5.44 7.14
CA VAL A 197 -14.89 -6.16 6.24
C VAL A 197 -14.06 -6.97 5.24
N PHE A 198 -14.47 -8.21 4.96
CA PHE A 198 -13.84 -9.06 3.95
C PHE A 198 -14.62 -9.04 2.64
N GLY A 199 -13.95 -9.31 1.52
CA GLY A 199 -14.55 -9.31 0.18
C GLY A 199 -15.84 -10.14 0.05
N GLY A 200 -15.97 -11.24 0.78
CA GLY A 200 -17.23 -12.03 0.80
C GLY A 200 -18.46 -11.25 1.29
N ASN A 201 -18.27 -10.20 2.10
CA ASN A 201 -19.33 -9.49 2.83
C ASN A 201 -19.46 -8.02 2.38
N LEU A 202 -19.32 -7.74 1.09
CA LEU A 202 -19.43 -6.39 0.50
C LEU A 202 -20.69 -5.61 0.91
N ASP A 203 -21.82 -6.30 1.12
CA ASP A 203 -23.07 -5.65 1.54
C ASP A 203 -22.92 -5.00 2.92
N GLU A 204 -22.09 -5.55 3.81
CA GLU A 204 -21.80 -4.93 5.10
C GLU A 204 -21.00 -3.63 4.94
N ALA A 205 -20.02 -3.60 4.04
CA ALA A 205 -19.28 -2.37 3.75
C ALA A 205 -20.21 -1.25 3.24
N LEU A 206 -21.21 -1.59 2.41
CA LEU A 206 -22.22 -0.62 1.95
C LEU A 206 -23.16 -0.17 3.06
N ARG A 207 -23.54 -1.05 3.99
CA ARG A 207 -24.34 -0.69 5.17
C ARG A 207 -23.60 0.28 6.08
N ILE A 208 -22.33 -0.02 6.41
CA ILE A 208 -21.47 0.85 7.22
C ILE A 208 -21.31 2.21 6.53
N LEU A 209 -21.02 2.22 5.22
CA LEU A 209 -20.90 3.44 4.43
C LEU A 209 -22.17 4.30 4.51
N SER A 210 -23.35 3.68 4.37
CA SER A 210 -24.64 4.36 4.42
C SER A 210 -24.96 4.93 5.80
N ALA A 211 -24.43 4.31 6.87
CA ALA A 211 -24.53 4.80 8.23
C ALA A 211 -23.47 5.88 8.57
N GLY A 212 -22.62 6.26 7.62
CA GLY A 212 -21.52 7.20 7.84
C GLY A 212 -20.34 6.62 8.64
N GLY A 213 -20.31 5.30 8.82
CA GLY A 213 -19.23 4.61 9.52
C GLY A 213 -18.00 4.38 8.65
N ARG A 214 -16.93 3.95 9.31
CA ARG A 214 -15.60 3.72 8.74
C ARG A 214 -15.25 2.25 8.72
N TYR A 215 -14.75 1.77 7.60
CA TYR A 215 -14.31 0.39 7.45
C TYR A 215 -12.96 0.27 6.75
N LEU A 216 -12.29 -0.84 7.05
CA LEU A 216 -11.21 -1.39 6.25
C LEU A 216 -11.77 -2.58 5.45
N LEU A 217 -11.79 -2.49 4.12
CA LEU A 217 -12.21 -3.58 3.25
C LEU A 217 -11.00 -4.36 2.75
N LYS A 218 -10.85 -5.61 3.21
CA LYS A 218 -9.82 -6.55 2.73
C LYS A 218 -10.41 -7.40 1.62
N LEU A 219 -10.21 -6.99 0.37
CA LEU A 219 -10.83 -7.61 -0.80
C LEU A 219 -10.44 -9.07 -0.97
N HIS A 220 -9.19 -9.41 -0.67
CA HIS A 220 -8.68 -10.76 -0.78
C HIS A 220 -8.86 -11.58 0.51
N GLY A 221 -9.49 -11.01 1.54
CA GLY A 221 -9.81 -11.72 2.78
C GLY A 221 -8.70 -11.68 3.83
N SER A 222 -8.63 -12.75 4.65
CA SER A 222 -7.63 -12.96 5.70
C SER A 222 -6.87 -14.26 5.46
N CYS A 223 -5.63 -14.33 5.93
CA CYS A 223 -4.86 -15.57 5.98
C CYS A 223 -5.41 -16.58 7.00
N GLU A 224 -6.23 -16.14 7.95
CA GLU A 224 -6.83 -16.99 9.00
C GLU A 224 -8.01 -17.83 8.48
N THR A 225 -8.73 -17.34 7.46
CA THR A 225 -9.99 -17.95 7.00
C THR A 225 -9.95 -18.21 5.51
N VAL A 226 -9.67 -19.47 5.16
CA VAL A 226 -9.56 -19.94 3.76
C VAL A 226 -10.84 -19.65 2.94
N SER A 227 -12.03 -19.76 3.54
CA SER A 227 -13.30 -19.59 2.82
C SER A 227 -13.54 -18.18 2.28
N ASN A 228 -12.86 -17.17 2.84
CA ASN A 228 -12.98 -15.77 2.43
C ASN A 228 -11.73 -15.26 1.69
N ARG A 229 -10.77 -16.15 1.41
CA ARG A 229 -9.47 -15.80 0.85
C ARG A 229 -9.51 -15.80 -0.69
N VAL A 230 -8.77 -14.87 -1.29
CA VAL A 230 -8.48 -14.83 -2.73
C VAL A 230 -6.98 -14.83 -2.93
N LEU A 231 -6.40 -16.00 -3.21
CA LEU A 231 -4.96 -16.19 -3.32
C LEU A 231 -4.60 -17.19 -4.43
N LEU A 232 -5.26 -18.34 -4.44
CA LEU A 232 -4.99 -19.41 -5.41
C LEU A 232 -5.75 -19.18 -6.72
N ARG A 233 -5.30 -19.81 -7.82
CA ARG A 233 -5.89 -19.63 -9.15
C ARG A 233 -7.40 -19.84 -9.19
N ASN A 234 -7.89 -20.89 -8.52
CA ASN A 234 -9.33 -21.17 -8.46
C ASN A 234 -10.09 -20.14 -7.61
N GLU A 235 -9.48 -19.68 -6.52
CA GLU A 235 -10.04 -18.63 -5.65
C GLU A 235 -10.16 -17.30 -6.44
N TYR A 236 -9.13 -16.94 -7.22
CA TYR A 236 -9.16 -15.80 -8.14
C TYR A 236 -10.22 -15.96 -9.23
N ALA A 237 -10.34 -17.15 -9.84
CA ALA A 237 -11.36 -17.41 -10.85
C ALA A 237 -12.78 -17.21 -10.31
N THR A 238 -13.05 -17.66 -9.07
CA THR A 238 -14.34 -17.42 -8.41
C THR A 238 -14.53 -15.95 -8.03
N ALA A 239 -13.49 -15.29 -7.49
CA ALA A 239 -13.59 -13.92 -7.00
C ALA A 239 -13.71 -12.85 -8.10
N TYR A 240 -13.11 -13.10 -9.28
CA TYR A 240 -13.08 -12.19 -10.43
C TYR A 240 -13.97 -12.63 -11.61
N GLY A 241 -14.69 -13.75 -11.50
CA GLY A 241 -15.71 -14.12 -12.49
C GLY A 241 -16.88 -13.15 -12.52
N ASP A 242 -17.79 -13.30 -13.49
CA ASP A 242 -18.91 -12.37 -13.76
C ASP A 242 -19.80 -12.06 -12.55
N SER A 243 -19.90 -13.00 -11.60
CA SER A 243 -20.65 -12.83 -10.34
C SER A 243 -19.75 -12.79 -9.10
N GLY A 244 -18.44 -12.66 -9.28
CA GLY A 244 -17.44 -12.70 -8.23
C GLY A 244 -17.46 -11.47 -7.32
N VAL A 245 -16.88 -11.61 -6.12
CA VAL A 245 -16.90 -10.56 -5.09
C VAL A 245 -16.19 -9.28 -5.56
N VAL A 246 -15.14 -9.41 -6.37
CA VAL A 246 -14.33 -8.28 -6.83
C VAL A 246 -15.00 -7.55 -8.00
N GLY A 247 -15.65 -8.28 -8.91
CA GLY A 247 -16.51 -7.68 -9.94
C GLY A 247 -17.62 -6.84 -9.33
N ARG A 248 -18.34 -7.39 -8.33
CA ARG A 248 -19.36 -6.65 -7.57
C ARG A 248 -18.78 -5.47 -6.79
N PHE A 249 -17.55 -5.56 -6.32
CA PHE A 249 -16.88 -4.44 -5.65
C PHE A 249 -16.72 -3.29 -6.64
N PHE A 250 -16.07 -3.54 -7.78
CA PHE A 250 -15.81 -2.50 -8.75
C PHE A 250 -17.11 -1.93 -9.34
N SER A 251 -18.08 -2.77 -9.71
CA SER A 251 -19.36 -2.26 -10.24
C SER A 251 -20.18 -1.46 -9.23
N ARG A 252 -19.97 -1.60 -7.91
CA ARG A 252 -20.72 -0.79 -6.92
C ARG A 252 -19.94 0.42 -6.41
N PHE A 253 -18.62 0.31 -6.30
CA PHE A 253 -17.78 1.34 -5.69
C PHE A 253 -17.15 2.29 -6.71
N LEU A 254 -16.99 1.89 -7.99
CA LEU A 254 -16.43 2.77 -9.02
C LEU A 254 -17.32 3.97 -9.35
N PHE A 255 -18.64 3.88 -9.14
CA PHE A 255 -19.57 4.95 -9.54
C PHE A 255 -19.55 6.20 -8.63
N GLY A 256 -19.00 6.10 -7.43
CA GLY A 256 -19.16 7.16 -6.42
C GLY A 256 -17.89 7.90 -6.03
N LYS A 257 -16.72 7.26 -6.16
CA LYS A 257 -15.46 7.78 -5.62
C LYS A 257 -14.25 7.42 -6.49
N SER A 258 -13.27 8.31 -6.51
CA SER A 258 -11.94 8.05 -7.05
C SER A 258 -11.18 7.09 -6.14
N LEU A 259 -10.54 6.07 -6.69
CA LEU A 259 -9.56 5.25 -5.98
C LEU A 259 -8.18 5.89 -6.10
N LEU A 260 -7.41 5.85 -5.00
CA LEU A 260 -5.97 6.15 -5.01
C LEU A 260 -5.18 4.89 -4.66
N PHE A 261 -4.52 4.30 -5.66
CA PHE A 261 -3.69 3.12 -5.48
C PHE A 261 -2.30 3.49 -4.96
N ILE A 262 -1.90 2.90 -3.82
CA ILE A 262 -0.58 3.15 -3.19
C ILE A 262 0.02 1.81 -2.75
N GLY A 263 1.30 1.58 -3.07
CA GLY A 263 1.96 0.29 -2.78
C GLY A 263 1.39 -0.88 -3.60
N CYS A 264 0.56 -0.59 -4.60
CA CYS A 264 0.04 -1.56 -5.55
C CYS A 264 0.93 -1.58 -6.79
N SER A 265 1.48 -2.73 -7.15
CA SER A 265 2.22 -2.87 -8.40
C SER A 265 1.29 -2.70 -9.64
N LEU A 266 -0.01 -2.97 -9.46
CA LEU A 266 -1.04 -3.01 -10.52
C LEU A 266 -0.60 -3.88 -11.71
N LEU A 267 0.29 -4.85 -11.48
CA LEU A 267 0.78 -5.77 -12.51
C LEU A 267 -0.26 -6.83 -12.85
N THR A 268 -1.19 -7.10 -11.93
CA THR A 268 -2.17 -8.17 -12.05
C THR A 268 -3.27 -7.81 -13.03
N ASP A 269 -3.36 -8.62 -14.08
CA ASP A 269 -4.29 -8.49 -15.20
C ASP A 269 -5.75 -8.45 -14.74
N ARG A 270 -6.17 -9.25 -13.74
CA ARG A 270 -7.60 -9.38 -13.41
C ARG A 270 -8.23 -8.13 -12.83
N THR A 271 -7.55 -7.43 -11.90
CA THR A 271 -8.09 -6.17 -11.34
C THR A 271 -8.25 -5.11 -12.41
N LEU A 272 -7.23 -4.92 -13.26
CA LEU A 272 -7.29 -3.99 -14.37
C LEU A 272 -8.39 -4.41 -15.36
N ARG A 273 -8.45 -5.68 -15.76
CA ARG A 273 -9.48 -6.21 -16.67
C ARG A 273 -10.89 -6.04 -16.12
N THR A 274 -11.12 -6.28 -14.83
CA THR A 274 -12.43 -6.06 -14.22
C THR A 274 -12.81 -4.59 -14.24
N MET A 275 -11.88 -3.67 -13.96
CA MET A 275 -12.13 -2.24 -14.09
C MET A 275 -12.39 -1.84 -15.56
N GLU A 276 -11.60 -2.37 -16.50
CA GLU A 276 -11.79 -2.17 -17.96
C GLU A 276 -13.17 -2.64 -18.42
N GLN A 277 -13.65 -3.79 -17.93
CA GLN A 277 -14.99 -4.32 -18.22
C GLN A 277 -16.07 -3.37 -17.71
N VAL A 278 -16.00 -2.93 -16.45
CA VAL A 278 -16.96 -1.97 -15.89
C VAL A 278 -16.97 -0.67 -16.69
N ILE A 279 -15.80 -0.18 -17.11
CA ILE A 279 -15.70 1.02 -17.94
C ILE A 279 -16.27 0.82 -19.34
N ALA A 280 -16.08 -0.36 -19.93
CA ALA A 280 -16.64 -0.70 -21.23
C ALA A 280 -18.18 -0.79 -21.20
N GLU A 281 -18.74 -1.26 -20.08
CA GLU A 281 -20.19 -1.36 -19.87
C GLU A 281 -20.84 0.01 -19.61
N GLU A 282 -20.20 0.87 -18.81
CA GLU A 282 -20.81 2.09 -18.26
C GLU A 282 -20.37 3.38 -18.96
N GLY A 283 -19.26 3.32 -19.71
CA GLY A 283 -18.64 4.43 -20.41
C GLY A 283 -17.70 5.26 -19.52
N ALA A 284 -16.46 5.49 -19.99
CA ALA A 284 -15.42 6.17 -19.20
C ALA A 284 -15.79 7.58 -18.70
N HIS A 285 -16.71 8.28 -19.37
CA HIS A 285 -17.12 9.64 -19.00
C HIS A 285 -18.11 9.70 -17.83
N THR A 286 -18.76 8.58 -17.50
CA THR A 286 -19.72 8.49 -16.39
C THR A 286 -19.05 8.15 -15.06
N LEU A 287 -17.79 7.67 -15.12
CA LEU A 287 -17.04 7.19 -13.97
C LEU A 287 -15.95 8.19 -13.52
N PRO A 288 -15.72 8.33 -12.19
CA PRO A 288 -14.64 9.14 -11.65
C PRO A 288 -13.27 8.61 -12.09
N GLN A 289 -12.32 9.52 -12.28
CA GLN A 289 -10.93 9.17 -12.56
C GLN A 289 -10.26 8.57 -11.32
N HIS A 290 -9.40 7.58 -11.51
CA HIS A 290 -8.59 6.98 -10.46
C HIS A 290 -7.13 7.37 -10.62
N TYR A 291 -6.38 7.30 -9.52
CA TYR A 291 -4.98 7.70 -9.49
C TYR A 291 -4.14 6.59 -8.87
N ALA A 292 -2.87 6.50 -9.27
CA ALA A 292 -1.95 5.53 -8.71
C ALA A 292 -0.57 6.15 -8.54
N PHE A 293 0.04 6.00 -7.36
CA PHE A 293 1.45 6.31 -7.17
C PHE A 293 2.26 5.10 -7.61
N LEU A 294 2.94 5.21 -8.75
CA LEU A 294 3.66 4.09 -9.37
C LEU A 294 5.12 4.41 -9.60
N GLU A 295 5.96 3.43 -9.29
CA GLU A 295 7.37 3.43 -9.64
C GLU A 295 7.53 3.28 -11.15
N LEU A 296 8.33 4.14 -11.76
CA LEU A 296 8.72 4.01 -13.15
C LEU A 296 10.05 3.26 -13.25
N LYS A 297 9.96 1.94 -13.42
CA LYS A 297 11.14 1.07 -13.57
C LYS A 297 11.86 1.28 -14.89
N ASP A 298 13.17 1.10 -14.86
CA ASP A 298 14.02 1.11 -16.04
C ASP A 298 13.58 0.03 -17.05
N GLY A 299 13.57 0.42 -18.33
CA GLY A 299 13.17 -0.47 -19.43
C GLY A 299 11.66 -0.65 -19.61
N VAL A 300 10.80 -0.09 -18.75
CA VAL A 300 9.35 -0.08 -18.95
C VAL A 300 8.96 0.99 -19.96
N ASP A 301 8.21 0.63 -21.00
CA ASP A 301 7.55 1.62 -21.87
C ASP A 301 6.45 2.35 -21.07
N ARG A 302 6.82 3.51 -20.54
CA ARG A 302 5.91 4.41 -19.79
C ARG A 302 4.64 4.75 -20.58
N VAL A 303 4.74 4.93 -21.89
CA VAL A 303 3.60 5.35 -22.73
C VAL A 303 2.64 4.18 -22.92
N GLU A 304 3.16 2.99 -23.21
CA GLU A 304 2.36 1.77 -23.29
C GLU A 304 1.69 1.48 -21.94
N ARG A 305 2.45 1.55 -20.84
CA ARG A 305 1.93 1.32 -19.49
C ARG A 305 0.85 2.34 -19.13
N LYS A 306 1.04 3.62 -19.46
CA LYS A 306 0.03 4.67 -19.31
C LYS A 306 -1.23 4.38 -20.12
N LYS A 307 -1.10 3.88 -21.36
CA LYS A 307 -2.26 3.50 -22.21
C LYS A 307 -3.02 2.32 -21.61
N ALA A 308 -2.33 1.30 -21.09
CA ALA A 308 -2.96 0.17 -20.43
C ALA A 308 -3.78 0.62 -19.21
N LEU A 309 -3.17 1.41 -18.31
CA LEU A 309 -3.87 1.93 -17.13
C LEU A 309 -5.05 2.85 -17.47
N ALA A 310 -4.95 3.62 -18.56
CA ALA A 310 -6.03 4.49 -19.00
C ALA A 310 -7.29 3.73 -19.46
N LYS A 311 -7.18 2.49 -19.93
CA LYS A 311 -8.34 1.64 -20.22
C LYS A 311 -9.14 1.33 -18.96
N ALA A 312 -8.47 1.26 -17.81
CA ALA A 312 -9.06 1.12 -16.50
C ALA A 312 -9.38 2.48 -15.82
N ASN A 313 -9.35 3.60 -16.55
CA ASN A 313 -9.53 4.97 -16.03
C ASN A 313 -8.56 5.33 -14.88
N ILE A 314 -7.39 4.68 -14.84
CA ILE A 314 -6.33 4.92 -13.86
C ILE A 314 -5.26 5.82 -14.46
N PHE A 315 -4.97 6.93 -13.78
CA PHE A 315 -3.98 7.92 -14.17
C PHE A 315 -2.79 7.89 -13.21
N PRO A 316 -1.63 7.36 -13.65
CA PRO A 316 -0.48 7.19 -12.78
C PRO A 316 0.24 8.52 -12.51
N ILE A 317 0.78 8.65 -11.31
CA ILE A 317 1.75 9.68 -10.92
C ILE A 317 3.06 8.91 -10.68
N TRP A 318 4.03 9.16 -11.55
CA TRP A 318 5.26 8.37 -11.64
C TRP A 318 6.33 8.89 -10.70
N TYR A 319 6.96 8.03 -9.92
CA TYR A 319 8.18 8.37 -9.18
C TYR A 319 9.37 7.49 -9.62
N PRO A 320 10.62 7.94 -9.38
CA PRO A 320 11.82 7.21 -9.81
C PRO A 320 11.95 5.82 -9.19
N GLU A 321 12.63 4.91 -9.89
CA GLU A 321 12.95 3.57 -9.38
C GLU A 321 13.90 3.65 -8.18
N GLY A 322 13.62 2.86 -7.15
CA GLY A 322 14.43 2.80 -5.91
C GLY A 322 14.09 3.88 -4.88
N GLU A 323 13.24 4.85 -5.22
CA GLU A 323 12.85 5.97 -4.34
C GLU A 323 11.43 5.81 -3.78
N HIS A 324 10.91 4.58 -3.70
CA HIS A 324 9.52 4.26 -3.37
C HIS A 324 9.01 4.93 -2.10
N ASP A 325 9.67 4.69 -0.96
CA ASP A 325 9.19 5.16 0.34
C ASP A 325 9.25 6.68 0.43
N GLU A 326 10.37 7.28 0.04
CA GLU A 326 10.57 8.72 0.10
C GLU A 326 9.62 9.47 -0.83
N SER A 327 9.40 8.95 -2.05
CA SER A 327 8.46 9.53 -3.01
C SER A 327 7.01 9.44 -2.53
N ILE A 328 6.60 8.33 -1.91
CA ILE A 328 5.24 8.21 -1.37
C ILE A 328 5.07 9.12 -0.16
N GLU A 329 6.04 9.19 0.76
CA GLU A 329 6.00 10.14 1.89
C GLU A 329 5.88 11.59 1.39
N ALA A 330 6.66 11.96 0.37
CA ALA A 330 6.65 13.27 -0.25
C ALA A 330 5.29 13.61 -0.88
N LEU A 331 4.73 12.70 -1.68
CA LEU A 331 3.42 12.89 -2.31
C LEU A 331 2.28 12.95 -1.28
N LEU A 332 2.33 12.12 -0.23
CA LEU A 332 1.34 12.15 0.86
C LEU A 332 1.44 13.44 1.67
N LEU A 333 2.65 13.91 1.98
CA LEU A 333 2.85 15.21 2.62
C LEU A 333 2.27 16.35 1.75
N ALA A 334 2.55 16.34 0.45
CA ALA A 334 2.04 17.34 -0.49
C ALA A 334 0.50 17.34 -0.64
N LEU A 335 -0.17 16.20 -0.37
CA LEU A 335 -1.63 16.13 -0.32
C LEU A 335 -2.21 16.78 0.95
N MET A 336 -1.47 16.78 2.06
CA MET A 336 -1.90 17.39 3.32
C MET A 336 -1.72 18.90 3.34
N GLU A 337 -0.71 19.41 2.64
CA GLU A 337 -0.40 20.83 2.62
C GLU A 337 -1.39 21.59 1.70
N GLU A 338 -2.03 22.64 2.22
CA GLU A 338 -2.76 23.58 1.36
C GLU A 338 -1.77 24.30 0.45
N GLU A 339 -2.14 24.61 -0.81
CA GLU A 339 -1.31 25.52 -1.60
C GLU A 339 -1.21 26.86 -0.85
N PRO A 340 -0.01 27.47 -0.74
CA PRO A 340 0.07 28.85 -0.30
C PRO A 340 -0.75 29.72 -1.26
N ARG A 341 -1.78 30.38 -0.73
CA ARG A 341 -2.68 31.25 -1.49
C ARG A 341 -1.98 32.45 -2.11
#